data_AF-A0A6A2Z317-F1
#
_entry.id   AF-A0A6A2Z317-F1
#
_cell.length_a   1.000
_cell.length_b   1.000
_cell.length_c   1.000
_cell.angle_alpha   90.00
_cell.angle_beta   90.00
_cell.angle_gamma   90.00
#
_symmetry.space_group_name_H-M   'P 1'
#
loop_
_entity.id
_entity.type
_entity.pdbx_description
1 polymer ?
#
loop_
_entity_poly.entity_id
_entity_poly.type
_entity_poly.pdbx_seq_one_letter_code
_entity_poly.pdbx_strand_id
1 'polypeptide(L)'
;MLCRAGKFLEAKDVISSMPFDPGAAVWEALLAGCRTHGNVDLGIQAAERLIELMPQHDGSYVLLSNMYATAGRWNDAANTRKLMRDRGVRKEPGCSWVEVENKVHVFLVDDTMHPEVQAVYNYLNKLVAEMRRLGYVPDTKFVLHDIESDQKERVLSAHSEKFAVALALMRLPRGATVRVFKNLRICGDCHNAFKFMSKVVGREIIVRDAKRFHHFRDCECSCGDYW
;
A
#
# COMPACT_ATOMS: atom_id res chain seq x y z
N MET A 1 -1.43 18.33 -10.69
CA MET A 1 -0.67 19.07 -9.66
C MET A 1 0.82 18.85 -9.91
N LEU A 2 1.62 19.91 -9.83
CA LEU A 2 3.06 19.95 -10.15
C LEU A 2 3.88 18.92 -9.34
N CYS A 3 3.57 18.75 -8.06
CA CYS A 3 4.23 17.75 -7.19
C CYS A 3 4.16 16.30 -7.72
N ARG A 4 3.14 15.93 -8.51
CA ARG A 4 3.05 14.60 -9.13
C ARG A 4 4.13 14.39 -10.18
N ALA A 5 4.58 15.46 -10.82
CA ALA A 5 5.67 15.46 -11.80
C ALA A 5 7.04 15.74 -11.15
N GLY A 6 7.15 15.70 -9.82
CA GLY A 6 8.41 16.00 -9.10
C GLY A 6 8.76 17.49 -9.03
N LYS A 7 7.87 18.36 -9.54
CA LYS A 7 8.02 19.82 -9.60
C LYS A 7 7.68 20.48 -8.27
N PHE A 8 8.49 20.21 -7.25
CA PHE A 8 8.21 20.62 -5.87
C PHE A 8 8.42 22.11 -5.62
N LEU A 9 9.41 22.74 -6.26
CA LEU A 9 9.64 24.17 -6.14
C LEU A 9 8.45 24.96 -6.69
N GLU A 10 8.04 24.66 -7.94
CA GLU A 10 6.88 25.32 -8.53
C GLU A 10 5.58 25.04 -7.74
N ALA A 11 5.44 23.83 -7.17
CA ALA A 11 4.31 23.51 -6.30
C ALA A 11 4.29 24.38 -5.03
N LYS A 12 5.45 24.61 -4.41
CA LYS A 12 5.57 25.49 -3.23
C LYS A 12 5.27 26.94 -3.59
N ASP A 13 5.79 27.43 -4.71
CA ASP A 13 5.52 28.80 -5.17
C ASP A 13 4.02 29.02 -5.39
N VAL A 14 3.34 28.07 -6.02
CA VAL A 14 1.87 28.12 -6.18
C VAL A 14 1.17 28.19 -4.83
N ILE A 15 1.56 27.33 -3.87
CA ILE A 15 0.97 27.31 -2.52
C ILE A 15 1.21 28.64 -1.78
N SER A 16 2.43 29.17 -1.84
CA SER A 16 2.80 30.43 -1.18
C SER A 16 2.19 31.67 -1.83
N SER A 17 1.83 31.60 -3.11
CA SER A 17 1.20 32.70 -3.85
C SER A 17 -0.33 32.76 -3.70
N MET A 18 -0.95 31.78 -3.01
CA MET A 18 -2.40 31.77 -2.83
C MET A 18 -2.86 32.97 -1.97
N PRO A 19 -3.94 33.66 -2.34
CA PRO A 19 -4.46 34.78 -1.56
C PRO A 19 -5.23 34.34 -0.30
N PHE A 20 -5.26 33.04 -0.01
CA PHE A 20 -5.95 32.42 1.13
C PHE A 20 -5.14 31.21 1.62
N ASP A 21 -5.41 30.78 2.85
CA ASP A 21 -4.78 29.59 3.41
C ASP A 21 -5.14 28.34 2.61
N PRO A 22 -4.16 27.54 2.16
CA PRO A 22 -4.43 26.35 1.36
C PRO A 22 -5.25 25.32 2.15
N GLY A 23 -6.37 24.90 1.56
CA GLY A 23 -7.23 23.86 2.14
C GLY A 23 -6.62 22.46 2.09
N ALA A 24 -7.27 21.51 2.79
CA ALA A 24 -6.78 20.13 2.94
C ALA A 24 -6.45 19.45 1.61
N ALA A 25 -7.29 19.60 0.58
CA ALA A 25 -7.06 18.98 -0.74
C ALA A 25 -5.72 19.39 -1.39
N VAL A 26 -5.24 20.61 -1.12
CA VAL A 26 -3.95 21.09 -1.64
C VAL A 26 -2.81 20.34 -0.94
N TRP A 27 -2.86 20.26 0.38
CA TRP A 27 -1.86 19.55 1.18
C TRP A 27 -1.87 18.04 0.95
N GLU A 28 -3.04 17.41 0.76
CA GLU A 28 -3.15 15.99 0.41
C GLU A 28 -2.45 15.67 -0.90
N ALA A 29 -2.66 16.52 -1.91
CA ALA A 29 -2.06 16.32 -3.21
C ALA A 29 -0.55 16.62 -3.19
N LEU A 30 -0.08 17.60 -2.40
CA LEU A 30 1.35 17.80 -2.15
C LEU A 30 1.97 16.57 -1.48
N LEU A 31 1.35 16.08 -0.39
CA LEU A 31 1.80 14.91 0.36
C LEU A 31 1.85 13.65 -0.53
N ALA A 32 0.85 13.46 -1.39
CA ALA A 32 0.84 12.35 -2.35
C ALA A 32 2.04 12.42 -3.32
N GLY A 33 2.37 13.62 -3.82
CA GLY A 33 3.56 13.83 -4.66
C GLY A 33 4.86 13.56 -3.89
N CYS A 34 4.97 14.06 -2.65
CA CYS A 34 6.12 13.81 -1.78
C CYS A 34 6.35 12.32 -1.56
N ARG A 35 5.29 11.56 -1.34
CA ARG A 35 5.36 10.10 -1.17
C ARG A 35 5.84 9.38 -2.44
N THR A 36 5.39 9.83 -3.60
CA THR A 36 5.77 9.23 -4.89
C THR A 36 7.24 9.47 -5.21
N HIS A 37 7.78 10.67 -4.91
CA HIS A 37 9.15 11.04 -5.26
C HIS A 37 10.13 10.99 -4.07
N GLY A 38 9.70 10.50 -2.90
CA GLY A 38 10.54 10.35 -1.72
C GLY A 38 10.97 11.67 -1.06
N ASN A 39 10.22 12.77 -1.25
CA ASN A 39 10.51 14.05 -0.60
C ASN A 39 9.98 14.06 0.84
N VAL A 40 10.75 13.50 1.77
CA VAL A 40 10.30 13.25 3.15
C VAL A 40 10.06 14.56 3.91
N ASP A 41 10.95 15.54 3.82
CA ASP A 41 10.84 16.79 4.59
C ASP A 41 9.59 17.60 4.23
N LEU A 42 9.30 17.72 2.93
CA LEU A 42 8.09 18.40 2.47
C LEU A 42 6.84 17.56 2.75
N GLY A 43 6.97 16.22 2.74
CA GLY A 43 5.92 15.31 3.14
C GLY A 43 5.52 15.47 4.62
N ILE A 44 6.49 15.60 5.51
CA ILE A 44 6.26 15.85 6.95
C ILE A 44 5.47 17.16 7.13
N GLN A 45 5.95 18.25 6.53
CA GLN A 45 5.27 19.56 6.58
C GLN A 45 3.82 19.48 6.09
N ALA A 46 3.60 18.83 4.94
CA ALA A 46 2.25 18.66 4.40
C ALA A 46 1.34 17.84 5.32
N ALA A 47 1.87 16.77 5.92
CA ALA A 47 1.10 15.91 6.82
C ALA A 47 0.78 16.58 8.16
N GLU A 48 1.68 17.39 8.71
CA GLU A 48 1.42 18.22 9.90
C GLU A 48 0.29 19.22 9.65
N ARG A 49 0.32 19.92 8.52
CA ARG A 49 -0.78 20.81 8.11
C ARG A 49 -2.11 20.08 7.97
N LEU A 50 -2.11 18.85 7.44
CA LEU A 50 -3.32 18.04 7.34
C LEU A 50 -3.88 17.61 8.70
N ILE A 51 -3.03 17.39 9.71
CA ILE A 51 -3.48 17.07 11.08
C ILE A 51 -4.10 18.31 11.74
N GLU A 52 -3.58 19.51 11.46
CA GLU A 52 -4.18 20.77 11.91
C GLU A 52 -5.57 20.99 11.28
N LEU A 53 -5.67 20.82 9.96
CA LEU A 53 -6.90 21.05 9.20
C LEU A 53 -7.95 19.95 9.40
N MET A 54 -7.52 18.70 9.59
CA MET A 54 -8.39 17.52 9.68
C MET A 54 -7.99 16.63 10.86
N PRO A 55 -8.21 17.08 12.11
CA PRO A 55 -7.71 16.39 13.30
C PRO A 55 -8.32 15.01 13.54
N GLN A 56 -9.44 14.68 12.90
CA GLN A 56 -10.12 13.38 13.01
C GLN A 56 -9.81 12.43 11.83
N HIS A 57 -9.02 12.88 10.85
CA HIS A 57 -8.67 12.06 9.69
C HIS A 57 -7.47 11.15 10.00
N ASP A 58 -7.72 9.85 10.10
CA ASP A 58 -6.72 8.82 10.44
C ASP A 58 -5.55 8.77 9.46
N GLY A 59 -5.83 8.93 8.17
CA GLY A 59 -4.84 8.90 7.09
C GLY A 59 -3.71 9.91 7.28
N SER A 60 -4.00 11.09 7.83
CA SER A 60 -3.00 12.15 8.04
C SER A 60 -1.94 11.73 9.08
N TYR A 61 -2.38 11.17 10.20
CA TYR A 61 -1.48 10.65 11.24
C TYR A 61 -0.67 9.45 10.76
N VAL A 62 -1.32 8.54 10.04
CA VAL A 62 -0.66 7.35 9.49
C VAL A 62 0.44 7.77 8.52
N LEU A 63 0.16 8.72 7.62
CA LEU A 63 1.14 9.21 6.65
C LEU A 63 2.29 9.97 7.33
N LEU A 64 2.03 10.82 8.33
CA LEU A 64 3.09 11.50 9.08
C LEU A 64 3.99 10.51 9.81
N SER A 65 3.39 9.56 10.53
CA SER A 65 4.12 8.49 11.22
C SER A 65 4.99 7.68 10.26
N ASN A 66 4.47 7.38 9.07
CA ASN A 66 5.18 6.67 8.03
C ASN A 66 6.37 7.49 7.48
N MET A 67 6.20 8.80 7.26
CA MET A 67 7.28 9.68 6.81
C MET A 67 8.42 9.75 7.83
N TYR A 68 8.08 9.87 9.12
CA TYR A 68 9.06 9.80 10.21
C TYR A 68 9.80 8.46 10.23
N ALA A 69 9.09 7.34 10.09
CA ALA A 69 9.71 6.01 10.00
C ALA A 69 10.67 5.89 8.80
N THR A 70 10.29 6.41 7.63
CA THR A 70 11.17 6.42 6.45
C THR A 70 12.44 7.26 6.66
N ALA A 71 12.38 8.32 7.46
CA ALA A 71 13.54 9.12 7.87
C ALA A 71 14.35 8.51 9.03
N GLY A 72 14.00 7.32 9.53
CA GLY A 72 14.62 6.73 10.72
C GLY A 72 14.27 7.45 12.03
N ARG A 73 13.29 8.36 12.02
CA ARG A 73 12.83 9.14 13.18
C ARG A 73 11.76 8.35 13.96
N TRP A 74 12.14 7.19 14.50
CA TRP A 74 11.22 6.24 15.13
C TRP A 74 10.45 6.83 16.33
N ASN A 75 11.10 7.68 17.13
CA ASN A 75 10.45 8.36 18.25
C ASN A 75 9.32 9.29 17.78
N ASP A 76 9.53 10.05 16.70
CA ASP A 76 8.52 10.94 16.14
C ASP A 76 7.37 10.14 15.51
N ALA A 77 7.69 9.02 14.87
CA ALA A 77 6.69 8.08 14.37
C ALA A 77 5.81 7.54 15.51
N ALA A 78 6.42 7.13 16.63
CA ALA A 78 5.72 6.63 17.81
C ALA A 78 4.88 7.72 18.49
N ASN A 79 5.42 8.94 18.62
CA ASN A 79 4.71 10.10 19.17
C ASN A 79 3.49 10.46 18.32
N THR A 80 3.61 10.42 16.99
CA THR A 80 2.47 10.64 16.08
C THR A 80 1.36 9.60 16.30
N ARG A 81 1.73 8.32 16.46
CA ARG A 81 0.77 7.25 16.76
C ARG A 81 0.15 7.40 18.14
N LYS A 82 0.91 7.89 19.13
CA LYS A 82 0.39 8.22 20.46
C LYS A 82 -0.65 9.34 20.36
N LEU A 83 -0.31 10.45 19.68
CA LEU A 83 -1.23 11.57 19.47
C LEU A 83 -2.54 11.13 18.80
N MET A 84 -2.44 10.27 17.78
CA MET A 84 -3.60 9.68 17.12
C MET A 84 -4.52 8.94 18.10
N ARG A 85 -3.95 8.11 18.98
CA ARG A 85 -4.69 7.38 20.02
C ARG A 85 -5.28 8.29 21.08
N ASP A 86 -4.51 9.27 21.55
CA ASP A 86 -4.93 10.24 22.58
C ASP A 86 -6.12 11.08 22.11
N ARG A 87 -6.24 11.31 20.78
CA ARG A 87 -7.38 11.99 20.15
C ARG A 87 -8.55 11.05 19.79
N GLY A 88 -8.45 9.76 20.12
CA GLY A 88 -9.49 8.76 19.83
C GLY A 88 -9.58 8.36 18.35
N VAL A 89 -8.62 8.78 17.51
CA VAL A 89 -8.63 8.48 16.08
C VAL A 89 -8.17 7.04 15.87
N ARG A 90 -9.00 6.24 15.20
CA ARG A 90 -8.70 4.83 14.90
C ARG A 90 -8.53 4.64 13.40
N LYS A 91 -7.51 3.89 13.03
CA LYS A 91 -7.27 3.50 11.64
C LYS A 91 -8.21 2.37 11.26
N GLU A 92 -8.78 2.43 10.06
CA GLU A 92 -9.44 1.27 9.45
C GLU A 92 -8.40 0.17 9.11
N PRO A 93 -8.58 -1.07 9.58
CA PRO A 93 -7.73 -2.19 9.20
C PRO A 93 -7.71 -2.39 7.69
N GLY A 94 -6.55 -2.78 7.15
CA GLY A 94 -6.48 -3.17 5.75
C GLY A 94 -7.13 -4.54 5.56
N CYS A 95 -8.05 -4.65 4.62
CA CYS A 95 -8.68 -5.91 4.23
C CYS A 95 -8.69 -6.07 2.71
N SER A 96 -8.49 -7.31 2.27
CA SER A 96 -8.60 -7.69 0.87
C SER A 96 -9.67 -8.74 0.71
N TRP A 97 -10.43 -8.69 -0.38
CA TRP A 97 -11.44 -9.71 -0.64
C TRP A 97 -11.49 -10.12 -2.10
N VAL A 98 -11.98 -11.34 -2.29
CA VAL A 98 -12.18 -11.96 -3.60
C VAL A 98 -13.50 -12.72 -3.59
N GLU A 99 -14.19 -12.71 -4.73
CA GLU A 99 -15.33 -13.58 -4.96
C GLU A 99 -14.88 -14.81 -5.74
N VAL A 100 -15.06 -16.00 -5.15
CA VAL A 100 -14.80 -17.29 -5.79
C VAL A 100 -15.92 -18.26 -5.45
N GLU A 101 -16.36 -19.07 -6.41
CA GLU A 101 -17.42 -20.08 -6.20
C GLU A 101 -18.69 -19.48 -5.54
N ASN A 102 -19.08 -18.27 -5.97
CA ASN A 102 -20.20 -17.48 -5.43
C ASN A 102 -20.09 -17.17 -3.93
N LYS A 103 -18.88 -17.13 -3.37
CA LYS A 103 -18.60 -16.75 -1.99
C LYS A 103 -17.59 -15.63 -1.95
N VAL A 104 -17.82 -14.67 -1.06
CA VAL A 104 -16.86 -13.61 -0.76
C VAL A 104 -15.92 -14.10 0.34
N HIS A 105 -14.63 -14.15 0.03
CA HIS A 105 -13.57 -14.47 0.97
C HIS A 105 -12.84 -13.19 1.33
N VAL A 106 -12.81 -12.87 2.63
CA VAL A 106 -12.14 -11.67 3.16
C VAL A 106 -10.90 -12.11 3.93
N PHE A 107 -9.80 -11.41 3.70
CA PHE A 107 -8.54 -11.58 4.41
C PHE A 107 -8.17 -10.28 5.11
N LEU A 108 -7.77 -10.39 6.37
CA LEU A 108 -7.15 -9.32 7.14
C LEU A 108 -5.63 -9.48 7.17
N VAL A 109 -4.92 -8.45 7.66
CA VAL A 109 -3.50 -8.58 8.01
C VAL A 109 -3.38 -9.59 9.15
N ASP A 110 -2.44 -10.53 9.05
CA ASP A 110 -2.22 -11.63 10.01
C ASP A 110 -3.46 -12.54 10.23
N ASP A 111 -4.31 -12.65 9.21
CA ASP A 111 -5.49 -13.51 9.28
C ASP A 111 -5.08 -14.99 9.40
N THR A 112 -5.46 -15.61 10.52
CA THR A 112 -5.31 -17.05 10.80
C THR A 112 -6.66 -17.77 10.86
N MET A 113 -7.76 -17.05 10.67
CA MET A 113 -9.12 -17.53 10.90
C MET A 113 -9.74 -18.12 9.63
N HIS A 114 -9.21 -17.78 8.45
CA HIS A 114 -9.71 -18.35 7.21
C HIS A 114 -9.47 -19.88 7.16
N PRO A 115 -10.50 -20.72 6.90
CA PRO A 115 -10.37 -22.18 6.93
C PRO A 115 -9.26 -22.75 6.03
N GLU A 116 -8.97 -22.04 4.94
CA GLU A 116 -7.96 -22.44 3.95
C GLU A 116 -6.62 -21.70 4.08
N VAL A 117 -6.42 -20.91 5.15
CA VAL A 117 -5.23 -20.06 5.32
C VAL A 117 -3.92 -20.81 5.10
N GLN A 118 -3.82 -22.04 5.61
CA GLN A 118 -2.62 -22.86 5.48
C GLN A 118 -2.36 -23.30 4.03
N ALA A 119 -3.42 -23.65 3.29
CA ALA A 119 -3.30 -24.04 1.88
C ALA A 119 -2.89 -22.84 1.02
N VAL A 120 -3.50 -21.68 1.28
CA VAL A 120 -3.16 -20.40 0.64
C VAL A 120 -1.70 -20.03 0.92
N TYR A 121 -1.27 -20.11 2.19
CA TYR A 121 0.11 -19.82 2.59
C TYR A 121 1.12 -20.74 1.89
N ASN A 122 0.85 -22.04 1.85
CA ASN A 122 1.72 -23.01 1.17
C ASN A 122 1.82 -22.75 -0.33
N TYR A 123 0.71 -22.38 -0.98
CA TYR A 123 0.71 -22.02 -2.39
C TYR A 123 1.47 -20.70 -2.65
N LEU A 124 1.27 -19.70 -1.79
CA LEU A 124 1.98 -18.43 -1.86
C LEU A 124 3.50 -18.61 -1.74
N ASN A 125 3.97 -19.48 -0.84
CA ASN A 125 5.40 -19.79 -0.72
C ASN A 125 5.99 -20.38 -2.01
N LYS A 126 5.24 -21.25 -2.70
CA LYS A 126 5.64 -21.78 -4.01
C LYS A 126 5.69 -20.68 -5.06
N LEU A 127 4.68 -19.83 -5.12
CA LEU A 127 4.67 -18.67 -6.03
C LEU A 127 5.86 -17.75 -5.76
N VAL A 128 6.15 -17.42 -4.50
CA VAL A 128 7.29 -16.57 -4.13
C VAL A 128 8.61 -17.19 -4.59
N ALA A 129 8.80 -18.50 -4.47
CA ALA A 129 9.98 -19.18 -4.97
C ALA A 129 10.13 -19.03 -6.49
N GLU A 130 9.05 -19.22 -7.27
CA GLU A 130 9.07 -19.01 -8.72
C GLU A 130 9.29 -17.55 -9.10
N MET A 131 8.65 -16.61 -8.40
CA MET A 131 8.85 -15.18 -8.61
C MET A 131 10.30 -14.77 -8.38
N ARG A 132 10.95 -15.30 -7.32
CA ARG A 132 12.37 -15.04 -7.04
C ARG A 132 13.28 -15.54 -8.17
N ARG A 133 12.97 -16.66 -8.81
CA ARG A 133 13.70 -17.15 -10.01
C ARG A 133 13.58 -16.20 -11.20
N LEU A 134 12.50 -15.43 -11.28
CA LEU A 134 12.31 -14.39 -12.30
C LEU A 134 12.89 -13.02 -11.91
N GLY A 135 13.43 -12.88 -10.70
CA GLY A 135 14.06 -11.64 -10.21
C GLY A 135 13.22 -10.82 -9.23
N TYR A 136 12.11 -11.35 -8.69
CA TYR A 136 11.39 -10.68 -7.60
C TYR A 136 12.24 -10.65 -6.33
N VAL A 137 12.41 -9.45 -5.77
CA VAL A 137 13.04 -9.22 -4.47
C VAL A 137 12.03 -8.47 -3.60
N PRO A 138 11.66 -8.98 -2.41
CA PRO A 138 10.78 -8.26 -1.50
C PRO A 138 11.38 -6.91 -1.10
N ASP A 139 10.60 -5.84 -1.23
CA ASP A 139 11.08 -4.50 -0.87
C ASP A 139 10.71 -4.17 0.59
N THR A 140 11.63 -4.49 1.50
CA THR A 140 11.49 -4.32 2.95
C THR A 140 11.31 -2.87 3.38
N LYS A 141 11.57 -1.89 2.49
CA LYS A 141 11.29 -0.46 2.76
C LYS A 141 9.79 -0.18 2.96
N PHE A 142 8.92 -1.06 2.46
CA PHE A 142 7.47 -0.95 2.69
C PHE A 142 7.02 -1.46 4.07
N VAL A 143 7.93 -2.01 4.87
CA VAL A 143 7.66 -2.36 6.28
C VAL A 143 8.20 -1.25 7.18
N LEU A 144 7.30 -0.36 7.57
CA LEU A 144 7.61 0.81 8.39
C LEU A 144 7.57 0.49 9.88
N HIS A 145 8.19 -0.63 10.26
CA HIS A 145 8.33 -1.09 11.64
C HIS A 145 9.81 -1.27 11.93
N ASP A 146 10.24 -0.91 13.13
CA ASP A 146 11.61 -1.07 13.58
C ASP A 146 11.83 -2.52 14.04
N ILE A 147 11.98 -3.39 13.04
CA ILE A 147 12.19 -4.84 13.19
C ILE A 147 13.28 -5.31 12.22
N GLU A 148 13.84 -6.48 12.51
CA GLU A 148 14.89 -7.11 11.70
C GLU A 148 14.43 -7.42 10.27
N SER A 149 15.38 -7.44 9.32
CA SER A 149 15.08 -7.56 7.89
C SER A 149 14.35 -8.85 7.51
N ASP A 150 14.67 -9.96 8.16
CA ASP A 150 14.01 -11.25 7.97
C ASP A 150 12.55 -11.22 8.44
N GLN A 151 12.27 -10.48 9.53
CA GLN A 151 10.91 -10.25 10.02
C GLN A 151 10.13 -9.34 9.05
N LYS A 152 10.77 -8.33 8.44
CA LYS A 152 10.14 -7.49 7.42
C LYS A 152 9.69 -8.30 6.21
N GLU A 153 10.52 -9.22 5.71
CA GLU A 153 10.12 -10.08 4.58
C GLU A 153 8.90 -10.97 4.92
N ARG A 154 8.82 -11.46 6.16
CA ARG A 154 7.66 -12.24 6.63
C ARG A 154 6.40 -11.39 6.66
N VAL A 155 6.47 -10.17 7.19
CA VAL A 155 5.34 -9.21 7.21
C VAL A 155 4.84 -8.93 5.79
N LEU A 156 5.74 -8.65 4.84
CA LEU A 156 5.36 -8.43 3.44
C LEU A 156 4.69 -9.65 2.80
N SER A 157 5.16 -10.85 3.14
CA SER A 157 4.60 -12.09 2.63
C SER A 157 3.20 -12.35 3.21
N ALA A 158 2.90 -11.80 4.39
CA ALA A 158 1.62 -11.92 5.09
C ALA A 158 0.55 -10.88 4.68
N HIS A 159 0.81 -10.04 3.67
CA HIS A 159 -0.18 -9.05 3.23
C HIS A 159 -1.45 -9.70 2.67
N SER A 160 -2.61 -9.19 3.12
CA SER A 160 -3.95 -9.73 2.77
C SER A 160 -4.20 -9.79 1.26
N GLU A 161 -3.63 -8.85 0.51
CA GLU A 161 -3.74 -8.80 -0.95
C GLU A 161 -3.17 -10.08 -1.58
N LYS A 162 -2.01 -10.55 -1.09
CA LYS A 162 -1.34 -11.75 -1.61
C LYS A 162 -2.15 -13.01 -1.32
N PHE A 163 -2.79 -13.06 -0.16
CA PHE A 163 -3.69 -14.16 0.22
C PHE A 163 -4.92 -14.21 -0.68
N ALA A 164 -5.58 -13.07 -0.90
CA ALA A 164 -6.75 -12.98 -1.77
C ALA A 164 -6.42 -13.42 -3.22
N VAL A 165 -5.29 -12.95 -3.77
CA VAL A 165 -4.83 -13.38 -5.11
C VAL A 165 -4.49 -14.86 -5.13
N ALA A 166 -3.78 -15.38 -4.13
CA ALA A 166 -3.40 -16.78 -4.04
C ALA A 166 -4.64 -17.71 -3.97
N LEU A 167 -5.63 -17.38 -3.13
CA LEU A 167 -6.89 -18.13 -3.08
C LEU A 167 -7.59 -18.14 -4.44
N ALA A 168 -7.69 -16.97 -5.09
CA ALA A 168 -8.30 -16.84 -6.41
C ALA A 168 -7.61 -17.72 -7.45
N LEU A 169 -6.27 -17.73 -7.47
CA LEU A 169 -5.48 -18.53 -8.39
C LEU A 169 -5.66 -20.04 -8.17
N MET A 170 -5.82 -20.47 -6.91
CA MET A 170 -6.03 -21.87 -6.55
C MET A 170 -7.43 -22.38 -6.95
N ARG A 171 -8.44 -21.52 -6.82
CA ARG A 171 -9.85 -21.92 -6.92
C ARG A 171 -10.49 -21.62 -8.27
N LEU A 172 -10.06 -20.56 -8.96
CA LEU A 172 -10.60 -20.20 -10.27
C LEU A 172 -10.05 -21.12 -11.38
N PRO A 173 -10.85 -21.45 -12.42
CA PRO A 173 -10.40 -22.23 -13.56
C PRO A 173 -9.14 -21.67 -14.23
N ARG A 174 -8.34 -22.55 -14.85
CA ARG A 174 -7.16 -22.14 -15.61
C ARG A 174 -7.56 -21.12 -16.69
N GLY A 175 -6.80 -20.04 -16.81
CA GLY A 175 -7.06 -18.94 -17.75
C GLY A 175 -8.10 -17.91 -17.30
N ALA A 176 -8.88 -18.16 -16.25
CA ALA A 176 -9.84 -17.17 -15.76
C ALA A 176 -9.12 -15.95 -15.16
N THR A 177 -9.63 -14.74 -15.38
CA THR A 177 -9.10 -13.50 -14.78
C THR A 177 -9.32 -13.50 -13.26
N VAL A 178 -8.26 -13.19 -12.50
CA VAL A 178 -8.35 -12.98 -11.05
C VAL A 178 -8.81 -11.56 -10.76
N ARG A 179 -9.79 -11.38 -9.86
CA ARG A 179 -10.30 -10.06 -9.46
C ARG A 179 -10.30 -9.92 -7.94
N VAL A 180 -9.45 -9.05 -7.42
CA VAL A 180 -9.28 -8.80 -5.99
C VAL A 180 -9.58 -7.35 -5.68
N PHE A 181 -10.13 -7.11 -4.50
CA PHE A 181 -10.42 -5.77 -4.00
C PHE A 181 -9.63 -5.51 -2.71
N LYS A 182 -9.24 -4.26 -2.50
CA LYS A 182 -8.56 -3.76 -1.30
C LYS A 182 -9.22 -2.45 -0.87
N ASN A 183 -9.49 -2.29 0.42
CA ASN A 183 -10.05 -1.04 0.97
C ASN A 183 -9.01 0.10 1.07
N LEU A 184 -7.72 -0.24 1.18
CA LEU A 184 -6.59 0.69 1.20
C LEU A 184 -5.90 0.76 -0.17
N ARG A 185 -4.99 1.73 -0.33
CA ARG A 185 -4.06 1.78 -1.46
C ARG A 185 -3.08 0.62 -1.36
N ILE A 186 -2.80 -0.05 -2.49
CA ILE A 186 -1.84 -1.16 -2.51
C ILE A 186 -0.43 -0.66 -2.12
N CYS A 187 0.37 -1.50 -1.45
CA CYS A 187 1.78 -1.18 -1.20
C CYS A 187 2.64 -1.54 -2.43
N GLY A 188 3.85 -0.95 -2.52
CA GLY A 188 4.72 -1.14 -3.68
C GLY A 188 5.23 -2.56 -3.82
N ASP A 189 5.49 -3.24 -2.71
CA ASP A 189 5.88 -4.65 -2.74
C ASP A 189 4.75 -5.55 -3.28
N CYS A 190 3.50 -5.37 -2.82
CA CYS A 190 2.37 -6.13 -3.35
C CYS A 190 2.14 -5.82 -4.83
N HIS A 191 2.25 -4.55 -5.23
CA HIS A 191 2.15 -4.15 -6.63
C HIS A 191 3.21 -4.86 -7.50
N ASN A 192 4.46 -4.87 -7.05
CA ASN A 192 5.55 -5.56 -7.73
C ASN A 192 5.33 -7.08 -7.72
N ALA A 193 4.92 -7.66 -6.59
CA ALA A 193 4.62 -9.09 -6.50
C ALA A 193 3.54 -9.50 -7.50
N PHE A 194 2.48 -8.71 -7.71
CA PHE A 194 1.42 -9.05 -8.67
C PHE A 194 1.85 -8.97 -10.13
N LYS A 195 2.81 -8.10 -10.47
CA LYS A 195 3.50 -8.15 -11.76
C LYS A 195 4.15 -9.52 -11.94
N PHE A 196 5.01 -9.94 -11.02
CA PHE A 196 5.68 -11.24 -11.11
C PHE A 196 4.71 -12.42 -11.07
N MET A 197 3.70 -12.40 -10.20
CA MET A 197 2.67 -13.44 -10.14
C MET A 197 1.96 -13.59 -11.48
N SER A 198 1.54 -12.50 -12.13
CA SER A 198 0.84 -12.56 -13.42
C SER A 198 1.66 -13.27 -14.50
N LYS A 199 2.99 -13.05 -14.52
CA LYS A 199 3.93 -13.74 -15.40
C LYS A 199 4.14 -15.20 -15.04
N VAL A 200 4.32 -15.53 -13.75
CA VAL A 200 4.50 -16.92 -13.28
C VAL A 200 3.30 -17.78 -13.64
N VAL A 201 2.09 -17.28 -13.45
CA VAL A 201 0.87 -18.05 -13.67
C VAL A 201 0.30 -17.93 -15.08
N GLY A 202 0.82 -17.01 -15.89
CA GLY A 202 0.32 -16.71 -17.23
C GLY A 202 -1.16 -16.28 -17.24
N ARG A 203 -1.58 -15.48 -16.24
CA ARG A 203 -2.98 -15.00 -16.11
C ARG A 203 -3.01 -13.53 -15.76
N GLU A 204 -4.06 -12.86 -16.24
CA GLU A 204 -4.37 -11.49 -15.82
C GLU A 204 -4.87 -11.47 -14.36
N ILE A 205 -4.28 -10.56 -13.59
CA ILE A 205 -4.69 -10.26 -12.22
C ILE A 205 -5.18 -8.81 -12.20
N ILE A 206 -6.42 -8.60 -11.75
CA ILE A 206 -7.00 -7.27 -11.59
C ILE A 206 -7.14 -7.01 -10.10
N VAL A 207 -6.55 -5.91 -9.62
CA VAL A 207 -6.71 -5.45 -8.24
C VAL A 207 -7.33 -4.07 -8.24
N ARG A 208 -8.50 -3.92 -7.60
CA ARG A 208 -9.10 -2.62 -7.30
C ARG A 208 -8.67 -2.21 -5.89
N ASP A 209 -7.89 -1.15 -5.79
CA ASP A 209 -7.51 -0.56 -4.51
C ASP A 209 -8.35 0.70 -4.18
N ALA A 210 -8.04 1.39 -3.10
CA ALA A 210 -8.76 2.62 -2.70
C ALA A 210 -8.76 3.74 -3.74
N LYS A 211 -7.84 3.72 -4.72
CA LYS A 211 -7.60 4.82 -5.66
C LYS A 211 -7.85 4.45 -7.11
N ARG A 212 -7.63 3.21 -7.54
CA ARG A 212 -7.75 2.79 -8.95
C ARG A 212 -7.81 1.28 -9.15
N PHE A 213 -7.96 0.90 -10.42
CA PHE A 213 -7.74 -0.46 -10.90
C PHE A 213 -6.31 -0.62 -11.39
N HIS A 214 -5.72 -1.76 -11.04
CA HIS A 214 -4.43 -2.23 -11.50
C HIS A 214 -4.66 -3.50 -12.31
N HIS A 215 -4.21 -3.52 -13.56
CA HIS A 215 -4.28 -4.69 -14.42
C HIS A 215 -2.87 -5.21 -14.61
N PHE A 216 -2.58 -6.37 -14.02
CA PHE A 216 -1.28 -7.01 -14.07
C PHE A 216 -1.26 -8.09 -15.15
N ARG A 217 -0.31 -7.98 -16.07
CA ARG A 217 -0.10 -8.93 -17.17
C ARG A 217 1.38 -8.93 -17.53
N ASP A 218 1.96 -10.12 -17.69
CA ASP A 218 3.32 -10.32 -18.19
C ASP A 218 4.40 -9.46 -17.50
N CYS A 219 4.30 -9.32 -16.18
CA CYS A 219 5.21 -8.50 -15.35
C CYS A 219 5.06 -6.98 -15.49
N GLU A 220 3.97 -6.52 -16.11
CA GLU A 220 3.62 -5.12 -16.23
C GLU A 220 2.32 -4.81 -15.48
N CYS A 221 2.09 -3.53 -15.20
CA CYS A 221 0.83 -3.05 -14.66
C CYS A 221 0.33 -1.86 -15.48
N SER A 222 -0.97 -1.83 -15.78
CA SER A 222 -1.61 -0.72 -16.52
C SER A 222 -1.46 0.66 -15.85
N CYS A 223 -1.12 0.72 -14.56
CA CYS A 223 -0.92 2.00 -13.87
C CYS A 223 0.45 2.65 -14.15
N GLY A 224 1.36 1.99 -14.85
CA GLY A 224 2.70 2.51 -15.17
C GLY A 224 3.55 2.79 -13.92
N ASP A 225 3.40 1.97 -12.88
CA ASP A 225 4.02 2.13 -11.56
C ASP A 225 3.56 3.35 -10.74
N TYR A 226 2.52 4.03 -11.17
CA TYR A 226 1.84 5.06 -10.39
C TYR A 226 0.85 4.44 -9.39
N TRP A 227 1.31 3.48 -8.57
CA TRP A 227 0.49 2.79 -7.58
C TRP A 227 0.27 3.64 -6.35
#